data_AF-A0A964U9S0-F1
#
_entry.id   AF-A0A964U9S0-F1
#
_cell.length_a   1.000
_cell.length_b   1.000
_cell.length_c   1.000
_cell.angle_alpha   90.00
_cell.angle_beta   90.00
_cell.angle_gamma   90.00
#
_symmetry.space_group_name_H-M   'P 1'
#
loop_
_entity.id
_entity.type
_entity.pdbx_description
1 polymer ?
#
loop_
_entity_poly.entity_id
_entity_poly.type
_entity_poly.pdbx_seq_one_letter_code
_entity_poly.pdbx_strand_id
1 'polypeptide(L)' 'MITDDDLATARRIAAEVVQKMGDKYWPIFEMVDAEWSRRRERRERLGQCLRETSGLPPGHND' A
#
# COMPACT_ATOMS: atom_id res chain seq x y z
N MET A 1 -5.72 -12.92 -7.59
CA MET A 1 -5.11 -12.08 -6.53
C MET A 1 -4.89 -10.72 -7.13
N ILE A 2 -5.41 -9.65 -6.51
CA ILE A 2 -5.18 -8.28 -7.00
C ILE A 2 -3.75 -7.89 -6.64
N THR A 3 -2.94 -7.54 -7.63
CA THR A 3 -1.55 -7.08 -7.44
C THR A 3 -1.52 -5.62 -6.96
N ASP A 4 -0.34 -5.13 -6.59
CA ASP A 4 -0.19 -3.70 -6.31
C ASP A 4 -0.38 -2.87 -7.57
N ASP A 5 0.14 -3.29 -8.73
CA ASP A 5 -0.03 -2.55 -9.98
C ASP A 5 -1.50 -2.44 -10.41
N ASP A 6 -2.28 -3.50 -10.19
CA ASP A 6 -3.74 -3.46 -10.40
C ASP A 6 -4.40 -2.38 -9.53
N LEU A 7 -3.97 -2.28 -8.28
CA LEU A 7 -4.52 -1.34 -7.31
C LEU A 7 -4.07 0.11 -7.60
N ALA A 8 -2.83 0.31 -8.02
CA ALA A 8 -2.33 1.61 -8.49
C ALA A 8 -3.11 2.09 -9.73
N THR A 9 -3.40 1.17 -10.65
CA THR A 9 -4.19 1.44 -11.85
C THR A 9 -5.63 1.80 -11.47
N ALA A 10 -6.26 1.01 -10.59
CA ALA A 10 -7.61 1.29 -10.09
C ALA A 10 -7.69 2.66 -9.39
N ARG A 11 -6.67 3.03 -8.60
CA ARG A 11 -6.58 4.32 -7.91
C ARG A 11 -6.57 5.48 -8.90
N ARG A 12 -5.77 5.35 -9.97
CA ARG A 12 -5.72 6.36 -11.04
C ARG A 12 -7.06 6.49 -11.76
N ILE A 13 -7.70 5.37 -12.10
CA ILE A 13 -9.03 5.37 -12.74
C ILE A 13 -10.05 6.07 -11.84
N ALA A 14 -10.09 5.75 -10.54
CA ALA A 14 -11.01 6.38 -9.60
C ALA A 14 -10.79 7.91 -9.51
N ALA A 15 -9.53 8.37 -9.50
CA ALA A 15 -9.21 9.79 -9.53
C ALA A 15 -9.71 10.47 -10.82
N GLU A 16 -9.53 9.83 -11.98
CA GLU A 16 -10.06 10.36 -13.24
C GLU A 16 -11.58 10.44 -13.25
N VAL A 17 -12.27 9.48 -12.63
CA VAL A 17 -13.74 9.50 -12.50
C VAL A 17 -14.19 10.66 -11.62
N VAL A 18 -13.56 10.88 -10.47
CA VAL A 18 -13.83 12.04 -9.60
C VAL A 18 -13.62 13.35 -10.36
N GLN A 19 -12.49 13.48 -11.06
CA GLN A 19 -12.18 14.68 -11.83
C GLN A 19 -13.21 14.97 -12.93
N LYS A 20 -13.67 13.93 -13.64
CA LYS A 20 -14.59 14.07 -14.77
C LYS A 20 -16.05 14.21 -14.35
N MET A 21 -16.45 13.56 -13.26
CA MET A 21 -17.86 13.36 -12.93
C MET A 21 -18.27 13.93 -11.56
N GLY A 22 -17.32 14.52 -10.84
CA GLY A 22 -17.51 15.22 -9.58
C GLY A 22 -17.52 14.32 -8.34
N ASP A 23 -17.70 14.98 -7.20
CA ASP A 23 -17.47 14.42 -5.85
C ASP A 23 -18.40 13.27 -5.46
N LYS A 24 -19.47 13.02 -6.21
CA LYS A 24 -20.33 11.85 -5.98
C LYS A 24 -19.58 10.51 -6.08
N TYR A 25 -18.42 10.49 -6.75
CA TYR A 25 -17.54 9.32 -6.85
C TYR A 25 -16.35 9.36 -5.89
N TRP A 26 -16.23 10.42 -5.07
CA TRP A 26 -15.20 10.54 -4.05
C TRP A 26 -15.10 9.29 -3.14
N PRO A 27 -16.23 8.68 -2.69
CA PRO A 27 -16.14 7.49 -1.84
C PRO A 27 -15.42 6.30 -2.49
N ILE A 28 -15.51 6.14 -3.81
CA ILE A 28 -14.81 5.07 -4.53
C ILE A 28 -13.31 5.34 -4.54
N PHE A 29 -12.91 6.59 -4.78
CA PHE A 29 -11.51 6.98 -4.72
C PHE A 29 -10.93 6.75 -3.32
N GLU A 30 -11.63 7.20 -2.26
CA GLU A 30 -11.19 7.00 -0.88
C GLU A 30 -11.00 5.52 -0.53
N MET A 31 -11.93 4.66 -0.93
CA MET A 31 -11.82 3.22 -0.69
C MET A 31 -10.57 2.62 -1.33
N VAL A 32 -10.30 2.97 -2.60
CA VAL A 32 -9.15 2.43 -3.33
C VAL A 32 -7.84 3.02 -2.80
N ASP A 33 -7.83 4.30 -2.45
CA ASP A 33 -6.67 4.99 -1.86
C ASP A 33 -6.31 4.41 -0.48
N ALA A 34 -7.31 4.12 0.36
CA ALA A 34 -7.11 3.52 1.66
C ALA A 34 -6.54 2.09 1.56
N GLU A 35 -7.02 1.27 0.63
CA GLU A 35 -6.46 -0.06 0.37
C GLU A 35 -5.00 0.05 -0.08
N TRP A 36 -4.71 0.95 -1.02
CA TRP A 36 -3.37 1.18 -1.56
C TRP A 36 -2.38 1.54 -0.46
N SER A 37 -2.76 2.53 0.36
CA SER A 37 -1.96 2.99 1.49
C SER A 37 -1.73 1.88 2.51
N ARG A 38 -2.76 1.11 2.86
CA ARG A 38 -2.64 -0.01 3.82
C ARG A 38 -1.69 -1.11 3.34
N ARG A 39 -1.70 -1.44 2.04
CA ARG A 39 -0.78 -2.44 1.47
C ARG A 39 0.66 -1.95 1.44
N ARG A 40 0.86 -0.69 1.08
CA ARG A 40 2.16 -0.01 1.14
C ARG A 40 2.73 -0.04 2.56
N GLU A 41 1.96 0.42 3.54
CA GLU A 41 2.36 0.44 4.95
C GLU A 41 2.72 -0.97 5.44
N ARG A 42 1.89 -1.97 5.13
CA ARG A 42 2.15 -3.37 5.50
C ARG A 42 3.48 -3.86 4.92
N ARG A 43 3.75 -3.59 3.65
CA ARG A 43 5.01 -4.01 3.00
C ARG A 43 6.21 -3.29 3.59
N GLU A 44 6.11 -2.00 3.87
CA GLU A 44 7.17 -1.21 4.49
C GLU A 44 7.51 -1.75 5.88
N ARG A 45 6.48 -2.01 6.71
CA ARG A 45 6.65 -2.60 8.04
C ARG A 45 7.26 -3.99 7.99
N LEU A 46 6.79 -4.86 7.10
CA LEU A 46 7.38 -6.19 6.90
C LEU A 46 8.86 -6.09 6.47
N GLY A 47 9.15 -5.22 5.50
CA GLY A 47 10.52 -4.99 5.04
C GLY A 47 11.42 -4.43 6.14
N GLN A 48 10.90 -3.58 7.01
CA GLN A 48 11.62 -3.08 8.18
C GLN A 48 11.96 -4.21 9.16
N CYS A 49 10.96 -5.01 9.57
CA CYS A 49 11.20 -6.12 10.51
C CYS A 49 12.22 -7.13 9.98
N LEU A 50 12.17 -7.46 8.69
CA LEU A 50 13.12 -8.39 8.08
C LEU A 50 14.54 -7.83 8.03
N ARG A 51 14.71 -6.52 7.82
CA ARG A 51 16.02 -5.86 7.87
C ARG A 51 16.60 -5.81 9.28
N GLU A 52 15.77 -5.49 10.27
CA GLU A 52 16.16 -5.49 11.69
C GLU A 52 16.60 -6.89 12.16
N THR A 53 15.87 -7.93 11.74
CA THR A 53 16.21 -9.32 12.06
C THR A 53 17.50 -9.77 11.38
N SER A 54 17.77 -9.29 10.16
CA SER A 54 18.99 -9.60 9.41
C SER A 54 20.23 -8.82 9.90
N GLY A 55 20.06 -7.85 10.79
CA GLY A 55 21.11 -7.00 11.36
C GLY A 55 21.58 -7.39 12.76
N LEU A 56 21.02 -8.45 13.35
CA LEU A 56 21.51 -8.99 14.63
C LEU A 56 22.84 -9.73 14.41
N PRO A 57 23.93 -9.40 15.13
CA PRO A 57 25.16 -10.19 15.08
C PRO A 57 24.89 -11.59 15.64
N PRO A 58 25.58 -12.65 15.16
CA PRO A 58 25.45 -13.98 15.73
C PRO A 58 25.78 -13.91 17.22
N GLY A 59 24.85 -14.36 18.05
CA GLY A 59 24.99 -14.35 19.50
C GLY A 59 26.31 -15.01 19.90
N HIS A 60 27.09 -14.30 20.74
CA HIS A 60 28.13 -14.94 21.53
C HIS A 60 27.43 -15.98 22.41
N ASN A 61 27.70 -17.24 22.12
CA ASN A 61 27.43 -18.34 23.02
C ASN A 61 28.64 -18.39 23.96
N ASP A 62 28.49 -17.88 25.18
CA ASP A 62 29.41 -18.17 26.29
C ASP A 62 29.27 -19.64 26.73
#